data_AF-A0A3Q7MC52-F1
#
_entry.id   AF-A0A3Q7MC52-F1
#
_cell.length_a   1.000
_cell.length_b   1.000
_cell.length_c   1.000
_cell.angle_alpha   90.00
_cell.angle_beta   90.00
_cell.angle_gamma   90.00
#
_symmetry.space_group_name_H-M   'P 1'
#
loop_
_entity.id
_entity.type
_entity.pdbx_description
1 polymer ?
#
loop_
_entity_poly.entity_id
_entity_poly.type
_entity_poly.pdbx_seq_one_letter_code
_entity_poly.pdbx_strand_id
1 'polypeptide(L)'
;MEPACKRHFIQDNCLYECSPNLGPWIWEVNQSWRKERFLHVPLCKEDCQQWWEDCRTSYTCKSNWHRGWDWTSGINKCPAGTTCRTFETYFPTPAALCEGLWSHSYKLSNYSRGSGRCIQLWFDPAQGNPNEEVARFYALAMSAGALPRGVEPLLLSLALMQQL
;
A
#
# COMPACT_ATOMS: atom_id res chain seq x y z
N MET A 1 20.57 11.06 5.41
CA MET A 1 19.38 11.04 4.53
C MET A 1 18.99 12.48 4.29
N GLU A 2 18.80 12.85 3.03
CA GLU A 2 18.44 14.22 2.66
C GLU A 2 17.06 14.60 3.19
N PRO A 3 16.81 15.88 3.56
CA PRO A 3 15.50 16.32 4.04
C PRO A 3 14.35 16.04 3.06
N ALA A 4 14.58 16.22 1.76
CA ALA A 4 13.61 15.94 0.71
C ALA A 4 13.20 14.45 0.64
N CYS A 5 14.12 13.54 0.98
CA CYS A 5 13.84 12.12 1.11
C CYS A 5 13.12 11.81 2.44
N LYS A 6 13.64 12.35 3.55
CA LYS A 6 13.14 12.06 4.91
C LYS A 6 11.67 12.42 5.10
N ARG A 7 11.19 13.51 4.49
CA ARG A 7 9.78 13.91 4.57
C ARG A 7 8.81 12.83 4.08
N HIS A 8 9.20 12.01 3.10
CA HIS A 8 8.35 10.92 2.60
C HIS A 8 8.22 9.80 3.62
N PHE A 9 9.31 9.44 4.31
CA PHE A 9 9.25 8.46 5.40
C PHE A 9 8.40 8.95 6.58
N ILE A 10 8.42 10.26 6.86
CA ILE A 10 7.53 10.86 7.88
C ILE A 10 6.07 10.74 7.41
N GLN A 11 5.79 11.10 6.16
CA GLN A 11 4.43 11.06 5.61
C GLN A 11 3.88 9.62 5.51
N ASP A 12 4.73 8.66 5.15
CA ASP A 12 4.44 7.22 5.20
C ASP A 12 4.06 6.79 6.62
N ASN A 13 4.82 7.21 7.63
CA ASN A 13 4.49 6.92 9.02
C ASN A 13 3.17 7.57 9.44
N CYS A 14 2.87 8.80 9.01
CA CYS A 14 1.58 9.45 9.24
C CYS A 14 0.42 8.64 8.62
N LEU A 15 0.55 8.19 7.37
CA LEU A 15 -0.49 7.37 6.73
C LEU A 15 -0.66 6.04 7.48
N TYR A 16 0.45 5.37 7.79
CA TYR A 16 0.43 4.07 8.47
C TYR A 16 -0.19 4.12 9.87
N GLU A 17 0.17 5.12 10.68
CA GLU A 17 -0.30 5.24 12.05
C GLU A 17 -1.67 5.91 12.17
N CYS A 18 -2.04 6.80 11.24
CA CYS A 18 -3.21 7.67 11.40
C CYS A 18 -4.35 7.39 10.42
N SER A 19 -4.11 6.72 9.29
CA SER A 19 -5.16 6.59 8.26
C SER A 19 -6.26 5.62 8.69
N PRO A 20 -7.52 6.07 8.76
CA PRO A 20 -8.64 5.17 9.00
C PRO A 20 -9.09 4.45 7.71
N ASN A 21 -8.45 4.71 6.58
CA ASN A 21 -8.91 4.29 5.25
C ASN A 21 -8.10 3.13 4.66
N LEU A 22 -7.29 2.45 5.47
CA LEU A 22 -6.48 1.30 5.04
C LEU A 22 -7.14 -0.06 5.30
N GLY A 23 -8.36 -0.06 5.86
CA GLY A 23 -9.12 -1.26 6.21
C GLY A 23 -9.17 -2.36 5.13
N PRO A 24 -9.42 -2.05 3.85
CA PRO A 24 -9.49 -3.07 2.79
C PRO A 24 -8.19 -3.88 2.59
N TRP A 25 -7.07 -3.40 3.11
CA TRP A 25 -5.75 -4.02 2.97
C TRP A 25 -5.18 -4.52 4.28
N ILE A 26 -5.96 -4.62 5.35
CA ILE A 26 -5.53 -5.25 6.61
C ILE A 26 -5.50 -6.77 6.44
N TRP A 27 -4.37 -7.38 6.81
CA TRP A 27 -4.15 -8.83 6.82
C TRP A 27 -3.63 -9.27 8.18
N GLU A 28 -4.14 -10.39 8.70
CA GLU A 28 -3.57 -11.04 9.88
C GLU A 28 -2.20 -11.64 9.55
N VAL A 29 -1.19 -11.35 10.38
CA VAL A 29 0.17 -11.86 10.21
C VAL A 29 0.74 -12.53 11.46
N ASN A 30 0.00 -12.52 12.58
CA ASN A 30 0.30 -13.26 13.81
C ASN A 30 1.79 -13.23 14.22
N GLN A 31 2.40 -12.03 14.19
CA GLN A 31 3.77 -11.81 14.65
C GLN A 31 3.78 -11.41 16.12
N SER A 32 4.89 -11.66 16.83
CA SER A 32 4.99 -11.44 18.28
C SER A 32 4.74 -9.98 18.72
N TRP A 33 4.91 -9.01 17.83
CA TRP A 33 4.70 -7.58 18.10
C TRP A 33 3.52 -6.97 17.33
N ARG A 34 2.85 -7.70 16.43
CA ARG A 34 1.72 -7.18 15.65
C ARG A 34 0.81 -8.30 15.14
N LYS A 35 -0.49 -8.21 15.47
CA LYS A 35 -1.51 -9.18 15.01
C LYS A 35 -1.82 -9.01 13.51
N GLU A 36 -1.88 -7.77 13.06
CA GLU A 36 -2.34 -7.40 11.72
C GLU A 36 -1.34 -6.48 11.02
N ARG A 37 -1.31 -6.42 9.69
CA ARG A 37 -0.60 -5.37 8.95
C ARG A 37 -1.27 -5.06 7.63
N PHE A 38 -0.89 -3.93 7.05
CA PHE A 38 -1.31 -3.65 5.68
C PHE A 38 -0.43 -4.42 4.68
N LEU A 39 -1.05 -4.96 3.64
CA LEU A 39 -0.38 -5.57 2.50
C LEU A 39 -1.02 -5.09 1.20
N HIS A 40 -0.18 -4.78 0.22
CA HIS A 40 -0.59 -4.41 -1.13
C HIS A 40 -1.53 -3.19 -1.21
N VAL A 41 -1.36 -2.21 -0.31
CA VAL A 41 -2.05 -0.92 -0.41
C VAL A 41 -1.69 -0.28 -1.76
N PRO A 42 -2.67 0.09 -2.61
CA PRO A 42 -2.44 0.55 -3.97
C PRO A 42 -1.97 2.00 -3.95
N LEU A 43 -0.68 2.23 -3.74
CA LEU A 43 -0.10 3.57 -3.67
C LEU A 43 -0.18 4.27 -5.03
N CYS A 44 -0.61 5.52 -5.06
CA CYS A 44 -0.70 6.29 -6.31
C CYS A 44 0.66 6.41 -6.99
N LYS A 45 0.63 6.38 -8.32
CA LYS A 45 1.82 6.39 -9.18
C LYS A 45 2.76 7.56 -8.85
N GLU A 46 2.21 8.77 -8.75
CA GLU A 46 3.00 9.99 -8.54
C GLU A 46 3.62 10.04 -7.13
N ASP A 47 2.93 9.52 -6.11
CA ASP A 47 3.47 9.50 -4.74
C ASP A 47 4.68 8.58 -4.63
N CYS A 48 4.58 7.40 -5.24
CA CYS A 48 5.71 6.47 -5.29
C CYS A 48 6.88 7.01 -6.13
N GLN A 49 6.58 7.61 -7.29
CA GLN A 49 7.58 8.24 -8.16
C GLN A 49 8.32 9.36 -7.42
N GLN A 50 7.59 10.30 -6.80
CA GLN A 50 8.20 11.44 -6.12
C GLN A 50 9.03 11.02 -4.91
N TRP A 51 8.56 10.02 -4.15
CA TRP A 51 9.35 9.46 -3.05
C TRP A 51 10.67 8.90 -3.56
N TRP A 52 10.64 8.09 -4.62
CA TRP A 52 11.84 7.51 -5.20
C TRP A 52 12.81 8.59 -5.73
N GLU A 53 12.31 9.58 -6.47
CA GLU A 53 13.13 10.67 -7.02
C GLU A 53 13.82 11.48 -5.93
N ASP A 54 13.08 11.89 -4.90
CA ASP A 54 13.62 12.69 -3.79
C ASP A 54 14.64 11.91 -2.93
N CYS A 55 14.55 10.57 -2.95
CA CYS A 55 15.48 9.70 -2.25
C CYS A 55 16.67 9.22 -3.09
N ARG A 56 16.64 9.38 -4.42
CA ARG A 56 17.59 8.78 -5.36
C ARG A 56 19.06 8.96 -4.96
N THR A 57 19.43 10.14 -4.46
CA THR A 57 20.80 10.50 -4.05
C THR A 57 21.12 10.24 -2.57
N SER A 58 20.12 9.91 -1.75
CA SER A 58 20.35 9.44 -0.39
C SER A 58 21.00 8.06 -0.40
N TYR A 59 21.47 7.60 0.77
CA TYR A 59 22.17 6.32 0.93
C TYR A 59 21.42 5.36 1.84
N THR A 60 21.54 4.07 1.53
CA THR A 60 21.04 2.95 2.34
C THR A 60 21.99 1.77 2.21
N CYS A 61 21.80 0.74 3.05
CA CYS A 61 22.56 -0.51 3.02
C CYS A 61 21.68 -1.75 2.82
N LYS A 62 20.35 -1.55 2.67
CA LYS A 62 19.36 -2.63 2.59
C LYS A 62 18.19 -2.24 1.69
N SER A 63 17.65 -3.22 0.96
CA SER A 63 16.43 -3.13 0.15
C SER A 63 15.15 -3.57 0.87
N ASN A 64 15.27 -4.08 2.11
CA ASN A 64 14.12 -4.41 2.95
C ASN A 64 14.40 -3.90 4.37
N TRP A 65 13.61 -2.94 4.81
CA TRP A 65 13.77 -2.22 6.08
C TRP A 65 12.91 -2.80 7.21
N HIS A 66 12.05 -3.75 6.91
CA HIS A 66 11.22 -4.41 7.91
C HIS A 66 12.02 -5.42 8.75
N ARG A 67 13.14 -5.96 8.24
CA ARG A 67 13.90 -7.04 8.90
C ARG A 67 15.39 -7.05 8.57
N GLY A 68 16.15 -7.75 9.42
CA GLY A 68 17.58 -8.02 9.22
C GLY A 68 18.48 -6.80 9.41
N TRP A 69 18.11 -5.89 10.31
CA TRP A 69 18.98 -4.86 10.86
C TRP A 69 19.78 -5.42 12.04
N ASP A 70 20.95 -4.83 12.30
CA ASP A 70 21.66 -5.03 13.56
C ASP A 70 21.05 -4.09 14.63
N TRP A 71 20.57 -4.66 15.73
CA TRP A 71 19.93 -3.94 16.83
C TRP A 71 20.75 -3.95 18.13
N THR A 72 22.01 -4.44 18.09
CA THR A 72 22.86 -4.59 19.29
C THR A 72 23.07 -3.29 20.06
N SER A 73 23.00 -2.13 19.39
CA SER A 73 23.09 -0.81 20.03
C SER A 73 21.75 -0.18 20.45
N GLY A 74 20.63 -0.90 20.35
CA GLY A 74 19.29 -0.37 20.65
C GLY A 74 18.63 0.46 19.54
N ILE A 75 19.39 0.81 18.49
CA ILE A 75 18.91 1.42 17.25
C ILE A 75 19.34 0.56 16.07
N ASN A 76 18.61 0.61 14.96
CA ASN A 76 18.95 -0.16 13.77
C ASN A 76 20.25 0.35 13.12
N LYS A 77 21.19 -0.55 12.88
CA LYS A 77 22.44 -0.32 12.15
C LYS A 77 22.56 -1.29 10.98
N CYS A 78 23.32 -0.88 9.97
CA CYS A 78 23.65 -1.74 8.84
C CYS A 78 24.36 -3.01 9.35
N PRO A 79 23.87 -4.22 9.01
CA PRO A 79 24.49 -5.46 9.47
C PRO A 79 25.87 -5.65 8.82
N ALA A 80 26.71 -6.46 9.48
CA ALA A 80 28.03 -6.80 8.96
C ALA A 80 27.96 -7.37 7.53
N GLY A 81 28.92 -7.01 6.69
CA GLY A 81 28.97 -7.44 5.28
C GLY A 81 28.05 -6.66 4.33
N THR A 82 27.29 -5.67 4.81
CA THR A 82 26.56 -4.73 3.94
C THR A 82 27.36 -3.46 3.67
N THR A 83 27.14 -2.84 2.53
CA THR A 83 27.82 -1.61 2.12
C THR A 83 26.79 -0.51 1.87
N CYS A 84 27.00 0.68 2.44
CA CYS A 84 26.17 1.83 2.12
C CYS A 84 26.38 2.22 0.65
N ARG A 85 25.28 2.24 -0.12
CA ARG A 85 25.23 2.70 -1.52
C ARG A 85 24.06 3.64 -1.70
N THR A 86 23.95 4.25 -2.88
CA THR A 86 22.80 5.10 -3.20
C THR A 86 21.49 4.31 -3.10
N PHE A 87 20.41 5.01 -2.79
CA PHE A 87 19.06 4.43 -2.81
C PHE A 87 18.76 3.78 -4.15
N GLU A 88 19.14 4.42 -5.26
CA GLU A 88 18.99 3.87 -6.62
C GLU A 88 19.66 2.50 -6.79
N THR A 89 20.80 2.26 -6.12
CA THR A 89 21.47 0.94 -6.18
C THR A 89 20.64 -0.16 -5.52
N TYR A 90 20.00 0.13 -4.39
CA TYR A 90 19.17 -0.85 -3.66
C TYR A 90 17.71 -0.89 -4.16
N PHE A 91 17.26 0.19 -4.78
CA PHE A 91 15.92 0.39 -5.31
C PHE A 91 16.00 0.97 -6.73
N PRO A 92 16.22 0.13 -7.76
CA PRO A 92 16.47 0.59 -9.12
C PRO A 92 15.27 1.28 -9.79
N THR A 93 14.07 1.10 -9.24
CA THR A 93 12.82 1.68 -9.76
C THR A 93 11.94 2.18 -8.61
N PRO A 94 10.97 3.07 -8.88
CA PRO A 94 9.98 3.47 -7.89
C PRO A 94 9.26 2.28 -7.27
N ALA A 95 8.82 1.31 -8.09
CA ALA A 95 8.19 0.08 -7.62
C ALA A 95 9.10 -0.70 -6.66
N ALA A 96 10.39 -0.84 -6.97
CA ALA A 96 11.34 -1.52 -6.09
C ALA A 96 11.41 -0.86 -4.70
N LEU A 97 11.35 0.48 -4.62
CA LEU A 97 11.28 1.20 -3.36
C LEU A 97 9.95 0.94 -2.64
N CYS A 98 8.84 1.36 -3.22
CA CYS A 98 7.55 1.40 -2.54
C CYS A 98 7.06 0.00 -2.13
N GLU A 99 7.31 -1.01 -2.97
CA GLU A 99 6.92 -2.39 -2.68
C GLU A 99 7.95 -3.12 -1.82
N GLY A 100 9.25 -2.88 -2.02
CA GLY A 100 10.31 -3.64 -1.37
C GLY A 100 10.63 -3.17 0.04
N LEU A 101 10.67 -1.86 0.26
CA LEU A 101 11.15 -1.22 1.49
C LEU A 101 10.47 -1.80 2.74
N TRP A 102 9.15 -1.87 2.73
CA TRP A 102 8.34 -2.34 3.84
C TRP A 102 7.74 -3.73 3.64
N SER A 103 8.41 -4.60 2.87
CA SER A 103 7.95 -5.99 2.64
C SER A 103 6.51 -6.08 2.11
N HIS A 104 6.24 -5.39 1.00
CA HIS A 104 4.95 -5.36 0.31
C HIS A 104 3.79 -4.74 1.12
N SER A 105 4.07 -3.81 2.04
CA SER A 105 3.02 -2.92 2.57
C SER A 105 2.26 -2.23 1.45
N TYR A 106 2.99 -1.72 0.45
CA TYR A 106 2.42 -1.11 -0.74
C TYR A 106 2.56 -2.01 -1.96
N LYS A 107 1.68 -1.75 -2.92
CA LYS A 107 1.78 -2.16 -4.32
C LYS A 107 1.65 -0.91 -5.16
N LEU A 108 2.55 -0.69 -6.11
CA LEU A 108 2.46 0.47 -6.99
C LEU A 108 1.22 0.35 -7.87
N SER A 109 0.36 1.36 -7.81
CA SER A 109 -0.80 1.46 -8.68
C SER A 109 -0.44 2.14 -9.99
N ASN A 110 -1.10 1.73 -11.09
CA ASN A 110 -1.02 2.44 -12.37
C ASN A 110 -1.92 3.67 -12.41
N TYR A 111 -2.81 3.83 -11.42
CA TYR A 111 -3.70 4.98 -11.33
C TYR A 111 -2.97 6.20 -10.78
N SER A 112 -3.32 7.36 -11.33
CA SER A 112 -2.83 8.65 -10.87
C SER A 112 -3.59 9.16 -9.64
N ARG A 113 -2.97 10.08 -8.90
CA ARG A 113 -3.61 10.88 -7.84
C ARG A 113 -4.94 11.48 -8.32
N GLY A 114 -5.94 11.49 -7.44
CA GLY A 114 -7.28 12.01 -7.74
C GLY A 114 -8.20 11.07 -8.54
N SER A 115 -7.72 9.89 -8.95
CA SER A 115 -8.53 8.92 -9.69
C SER A 115 -9.63 8.22 -8.88
N GLY A 116 -9.59 8.32 -7.55
CA GLY A 116 -10.42 7.51 -6.64
C GLY A 116 -10.03 6.03 -6.61
N ARG A 117 -8.89 5.62 -7.21
CA ARG A 117 -8.49 4.21 -7.37
C ARG A 117 -7.13 3.85 -6.77
N CYS A 118 -6.45 4.79 -6.14
CA CYS A 118 -5.18 4.58 -5.45
C CYS A 118 -5.11 5.43 -4.19
N ILE A 119 -4.40 4.95 -3.18
CA ILE A 119 -4.17 5.65 -1.92
C ILE A 119 -3.11 6.72 -2.13
N GLN A 120 -3.40 7.92 -1.65
CA GLN A 120 -2.48 9.06 -1.66
C GLN A 120 -1.79 9.18 -0.30
N LEU A 121 -0.46 9.30 -0.32
CA LEU A 121 0.35 9.65 0.85
C LEU A 121 0.23 11.15 1.15
N TRP A 122 0.25 11.96 0.11
CA TRP A 122 0.19 13.42 0.20
C TRP A 122 -1.18 13.92 -0.24
N PHE A 123 -1.82 14.80 0.52
CA PHE A 123 -3.03 15.49 0.08
C PHE A 123 -3.23 16.76 0.90
N ASP A 124 -4.01 17.69 0.35
CA ASP A 124 -4.38 18.91 1.05
C ASP A 124 -5.63 18.66 1.91
N PRO A 125 -5.53 18.71 3.24
CA PRO A 125 -6.67 18.46 4.11
C PRO A 125 -7.81 19.47 3.92
N ALA A 126 -7.53 20.68 3.39
CA ALA A 126 -8.58 21.66 3.09
C ALA A 126 -9.51 21.22 1.95
N GLN A 127 -9.08 20.25 1.12
CA GLN A 127 -9.87 19.66 0.03
C GLN A 127 -10.53 18.33 0.42
N GLY A 128 -10.44 17.95 1.70
CA GLY A 128 -10.92 16.67 2.21
C GLY A 128 -9.93 15.52 1.99
N ASN A 129 -10.25 14.36 2.56
CA ASN A 129 -9.40 13.17 2.48
C ASN A 129 -9.79 12.32 1.25
N PRO A 130 -8.95 12.25 0.19
CA PRO A 130 -9.28 11.50 -1.02
C PRO A 130 -9.29 9.98 -0.81
N ASN A 131 -8.69 9.48 0.27
CA ASN A 131 -8.58 8.05 0.53
C ASN A 131 -9.90 7.43 1.04
N GLU A 132 -10.85 8.25 1.49
CA GLU A 132 -12.19 7.77 1.87
C GLU A 132 -12.92 7.12 0.70
N GLU A 133 -12.93 7.77 -0.47
CA GLU A 133 -13.54 7.24 -1.69
C GLU A 133 -12.82 5.97 -2.14
N VAL A 134 -11.49 5.97 -2.10
CA VAL A 134 -10.65 4.84 -2.52
C VAL A 134 -10.97 3.62 -1.66
N ALA A 135 -10.97 3.78 -0.33
CA ALA A 135 -11.27 2.70 0.59
C ALA A 135 -12.68 2.13 0.36
N ARG A 136 -13.67 3.01 0.17
CA ARG A 136 -15.05 2.61 -0.12
C ARG A 136 -15.13 1.82 -1.43
N PHE A 137 -14.45 2.27 -2.48
CA PHE A 137 -14.42 1.57 -3.77
C PHE A 137 -13.90 0.14 -3.63
N TYR A 138 -12.74 -0.06 -2.99
CA TYR A 138 -12.16 -1.39 -2.84
C TYR A 138 -12.95 -2.27 -1.87
N ALA A 139 -13.51 -1.73 -0.78
CA ALA A 139 -14.35 -2.48 0.15
C ALA A 139 -15.62 -3.05 -0.55
N LEU A 140 -16.25 -2.25 -1.41
CA LEU A 140 -17.41 -2.69 -2.20
C LEU A 140 -17.04 -3.75 -3.22
N ALA A 141 -15.92 -3.59 -3.92
CA ALA A 141 -15.44 -4.58 -4.90
C ALA A 141 -15.13 -5.93 -4.24
N MET A 142 -14.51 -5.93 -3.06
CA MET A 142 -14.23 -7.15 -2.29
C MET A 142 -15.52 -7.84 -1.83
N SER A 143 -16.49 -7.07 -1.34
CA SER A 143 -17.79 -7.60 -0.91
C SER A 143 -18.59 -8.18 -2.07
N ALA A 144 -18.58 -7.52 -3.24
CA ALA A 144 -19.28 -7.99 -4.44
C ALA A 144 -18.65 -9.27 -5.01
N GLY A 145 -17.31 -9.41 -4.93
CA GLY A 145 -16.61 -10.64 -5.29
C GLY A 145 -16.82 -11.81 -4.32
N ALA A 146 -17.30 -11.53 -3.10
CA ALA A 146 -17.61 -12.52 -2.07
C ALA A 146 -19.07 -13.00 -2.10
N LEU A 147 -19.91 -12.51 -3.03
CA LEU A 147 -21.27 -13.01 -3.19
C LEU A 147 -21.23 -14.51 -3.59
N PRO A 148 -21.97 -15.40 -2.89
CA PRO A 148 -21.96 -16.81 -3.27
C PRO A 148 -22.49 -16.97 -4.69
N ARG A 149 -21.82 -17.78 -5.50
CA ARG A 149 -22.30 -18.28 -6.81
C ARG A 149 -23.53 -19.19 -6.65
N GLY A 150 -24.58 -18.72 -5.99
CA GLY A 150 -25.64 -19.58 -5.48
C GLY A 150 -27.00 -18.91 -5.34
N VAL A 151 -27.33 -17.97 -6.21
CA VAL A 151 -28.73 -17.63 -6.49
C VAL A 151 -28.85 -17.40 -7.99
N GLU A 152 -29.04 -18.48 -8.74
CA GLU A 152 -29.64 -18.36 -10.07
C GLU A 152 -31.02 -17.71 -9.90
N PRO A 153 -31.38 -16.70 -10.71
CA PRO A 153 -32.75 -16.24 -10.75
C PRO A 153 -33.59 -17.36 -11.36
N LEU A 154 -34.48 -17.94 -10.55
CA LEU A 154 -35.58 -18.79 -11.04
C LEU A 154 -36.34 -18.01 -12.12
N LEU A 155 -36.01 -18.28 -13.38
CA LEU A 155 -36.82 -17.89 -14.53
C LEU A 155 -38.14 -18.64 -14.41
N LEU A 156 -39.17 -17.96 -13.90
CA LEU A 156 -40.55 -18.43 -13.93
C LEU A 156 -40.98 -18.58 -15.40
N SER A 157 -40.89 -19.81 -15.89
CA SER A 157 -41.48 -20.26 -17.13
C SER A 157 -43.02 -20.28 -17.00
N LEU A 158 -43.67 -19.20 -17.44
CA LEU A 158 -45.09 -19.21 -17.78
C LEU A 158 -45.26 -19.88 -19.14
N ALA A 159 -45.25 -21.21 -19.15
CA ALA A 159 -45.67 -22.00 -20.29
C ALA A 159 -47.19 -22.21 -20.23
N LEU A 160 -47.85 -21.83 -21.34
CA LEU A 160 -49.14 -22.25 -21.87
C LEU A 160 -50.02 -23.13 -20.95
N MET A 161 -51.19 -22.60 -20.59
CA MET A 161 -52.41 -23.41 -20.63
C MET A 161 -53.20 -23.04 -21.89
N GLN A 162 -53.14 -23.93 -22.86
CA GLN A 162 -54.07 -24.05 -23.97
C GLN A 162 -55.45 -24.47 -23.44
N GLN A 163 -56.49 -23.85 -24.04
CA GLN A 163 -57.72 -24.49 -24.50
C GLN A 163 -58.50 -25.37 -23.52
N LEU A 164 -59.62 -24.83 -23.04
CA LEU A 164 -60.96 -25.45 -23.07
C LEU A 164 -62.02 -24.35 -23.06
#